data_AF-A0A9N8WRX6-F1
#
_entry.id   AF-A0A9N8WRX6-F1
#
_cell.length_a   1.000
_cell.length_b   1.000
_cell.length_c   1.000
_cell.angle_alpha   90.00
_cell.angle_beta   90.00
_cell.angle_gamma   90.00
#
_symmetry.space_group_name_H-M   'P 1'
#
loop_
_entity.id
_entity.type
_entity.pdbx_description
1 polymer ?
#
loop_
_entity_poly.entity_id
_entity_poly.type
_entity_poly.pdbx_seq_one_letter_code
_entity_poly.pdbx_strand_id
1 'polypeptide(L)'
;MSDYGESSSFQPQGGYYSGQNQYGNTSQPVENTTEKLEEKARKWQQMQSKRYGEKRKFGFIEHEKVDMPPEHIRKIIKDHGDMSSKKYRHDKRIYLGALKYVPHAVLKLLENMPMPWEQVREVPVLYHITGAITFVNEIPWVIEPVYIAQWGTIRHFKRMRFPPFDDEEPPLDYGDNILDVEPLEAIQMELEEDEDAAVFEWFYDHKPLTVEVEFTNNVNFIPFGTSTTI
;
A
#
# COMPACT_ATOMS: atom_id res chain seq x y z
N MET A 1 -58.63 4.92 35.31
CA MET A 1 -59.43 5.98 35.92
C MET A 1 -58.46 7.08 36.34
N SER A 2 -58.79 8.34 36.04
CA SER A 2 -58.07 9.61 36.29
C SER A 2 -56.69 9.80 35.62
N ASP A 3 -56.35 10.92 35.00
CA ASP A 3 -57.12 12.08 34.52
C ASP A 3 -56.14 12.91 33.66
N TYR A 4 -56.60 13.49 32.56
CA TYR A 4 -55.78 14.34 31.69
C TYR A 4 -55.85 15.79 32.17
N GLY A 5 -54.68 16.38 32.46
CA GLY A 5 -54.55 17.78 32.89
C GLY A 5 -54.64 18.78 31.74
N GLU A 6 -55.55 19.71 31.90
CA GLU A 6 -56.10 20.67 30.95
C GLU A 6 -55.24 21.94 30.77
N SER A 7 -55.39 22.56 29.60
CA SER A 7 -54.82 23.85 29.18
C SER A 7 -55.47 25.05 29.87
N SER A 8 -54.69 26.05 30.29
CA SER A 8 -55.21 27.39 30.60
C SER A 8 -54.37 28.51 30.00
N SER A 9 -55.01 29.28 29.13
CA SER A 9 -54.59 30.55 28.55
C SER A 9 -54.50 31.66 29.59
N PHE A 10 -53.43 32.46 29.55
CA PHE A 10 -53.29 33.67 30.35
C PHE A 10 -53.33 34.91 29.45
N GLN A 11 -54.35 35.75 29.64
CA GLN A 11 -54.44 37.09 29.06
C GLN A 11 -53.68 38.09 29.95
N PRO A 12 -52.93 39.07 29.41
CA PRO A 12 -52.39 40.14 30.23
C PRO A 12 -53.38 41.31 30.33
N GLN A 13 -53.64 41.76 31.55
CA GLN A 13 -54.33 43.02 31.82
C GLN A 13 -53.43 44.23 31.53
N GLY A 14 -54.03 45.25 30.93
CA GLY A 14 -53.40 46.54 30.68
C GLY A 14 -53.26 47.40 31.92
N GLY A 15 -52.08 48.01 32.08
CA GLY A 15 -51.84 49.15 32.95
C GLY A 15 -51.36 50.32 32.10
N TYR A 16 -52.14 51.41 32.11
CA TYR A 16 -51.79 52.69 31.52
C TYR A 16 -50.75 53.39 32.40
N TYR A 17 -49.61 53.79 31.85
CA TYR A 17 -48.83 54.93 32.34
C TYR A 17 -48.34 55.76 31.15
N SER A 18 -48.64 57.05 31.25
CA SER A 18 -48.42 58.08 30.26
C SER A 18 -46.93 58.47 30.13
N GLY A 19 -46.45 58.41 28.90
CA GLY A 19 -45.53 59.33 28.23
C GLY A 19 -44.46 60.07 29.03
N GLN A 20 -43.20 59.72 28.75
CA GLN A 20 -42.21 60.73 28.36
C GLN A 20 -41.28 60.15 27.29
N ASN A 21 -41.38 60.74 26.09
CA ASN A 21 -40.49 60.45 24.97
C ASN A 21 -39.05 60.83 25.34
N GLN A 22 -38.12 59.87 25.21
CA GLN A 22 -36.74 60.19 24.87
C GLN A 22 -36.32 59.31 23.70
N TYR A 23 -36.03 60.01 22.62
CA TYR A 23 -35.70 59.54 21.29
C TYR A 23 -34.60 58.46 21.26
N GLY A 24 -34.86 57.41 20.47
CA GLY A 24 -33.87 56.78 19.59
C GLY A 24 -32.59 56.26 20.23
N ASN A 25 -32.62 55.02 20.75
CA ASN A 25 -31.42 54.19 20.74
C ASN A 25 -31.27 53.58 19.34
N THR A 26 -30.91 54.43 18.37
CA THR A 26 -30.35 53.97 17.10
C THR A 26 -29.05 53.27 17.44
N SER A 27 -29.01 51.95 17.23
CA SER A 27 -27.77 51.19 17.22
C SER A 27 -26.77 51.90 16.30
N GLN A 28 -25.79 52.57 16.91
CA GLN A 28 -24.72 53.21 16.17
C GLN A 28 -24.02 52.13 15.33
N PRO A 29 -23.80 52.34 14.02
CA PRO A 29 -23.01 51.41 13.24
C PRO A 29 -21.60 51.46 13.81
N VAL A 30 -21.15 50.35 14.40
CA VAL A 30 -19.77 50.20 14.89
C VAL A 30 -18.85 50.61 13.75
N GLU A 31 -18.10 51.70 13.90
CA GLU A 31 -17.13 52.11 12.90
C GLU A 31 -16.17 50.94 12.69
N ASN A 32 -16.25 50.35 11.50
CA ASN A 32 -15.34 49.33 11.06
C ASN A 32 -14.02 50.04 10.79
N THR A 33 -13.14 50.10 11.79
CA THR A 33 -11.75 50.50 11.56
C THR A 33 -11.18 49.66 10.42
N THR A 34 -10.42 50.29 9.52
CA THR A 34 -9.81 49.64 8.35
C THR A 34 -9.11 48.32 8.74
N GLU A 35 -8.45 48.32 9.89
CA GLU A 35 -7.80 47.17 10.52
C GLU A 35 -8.75 45.98 10.81
N LYS A 36 -9.97 46.22 11.30
CA LYS A 36 -10.97 45.17 11.55
C LYS A 36 -11.51 44.57 10.25
N LEU A 37 -11.60 45.37 9.19
CA LEU A 37 -12.00 44.91 7.86
C LEU A 37 -10.90 44.06 7.21
N GLU A 38 -9.63 44.48 7.35
CA GLU A 38 -8.47 43.72 6.89
C GLU A 38 -8.36 42.39 7.62
N GLU A 39 -8.56 42.36 8.94
CA GLU A 39 -8.54 41.11 9.70
C GLU A 39 -9.67 40.16 9.27
N LYS A 40 -10.86 40.70 9.02
CA LYS A 40 -12.01 39.93 8.53
C LYS A 40 -11.76 39.40 7.11
N ALA A 41 -11.18 40.21 6.22
CA ALA A 41 -10.80 39.81 4.87
C ALA A 41 -9.74 38.71 4.89
N ARG A 42 -8.70 38.84 5.72
CA ARG A 42 -7.66 37.82 5.92
C ARG A 42 -8.24 36.51 6.43
N LYS A 43 -9.11 36.55 7.45
CA LYS A 43 -9.80 35.36 7.98
C LYS A 43 -10.68 34.72 6.91
N TRP A 44 -11.40 35.53 6.13
CA TRP A 44 -12.24 35.03 5.04
C TRP A 44 -11.41 34.36 3.94
N GLN A 45 -10.29 34.97 3.52
CA GLN A 45 -9.38 34.39 2.53
C GLN A 45 -8.73 33.09 3.01
N GLN A 46 -8.35 33.02 4.30
CA GLN A 46 -7.84 31.78 4.92
C GLN A 46 -8.92 30.70 4.99
N MET A 47 -10.17 31.06 5.29
CA MET A 47 -11.28 30.10 5.27
C MET A 47 -11.56 29.60 3.86
N GLN A 48 -11.55 30.50 2.86
CA GLN A 48 -11.88 30.16 1.48
C GLN A 48 -10.80 29.30 0.83
N SER A 49 -9.52 29.62 1.04
CA SER A 49 -8.39 28.80 0.59
C SER A 49 -8.40 27.41 1.23
N LYS A 50 -8.77 27.28 2.51
CA LYS A 50 -8.94 25.98 3.17
C LYS A 50 -10.18 25.22 2.69
N ARG A 51 -11.28 25.92 2.41
CA ARG A 51 -12.57 25.31 2.03
C ARG A 51 -12.55 24.77 0.60
N TYR A 52 -11.93 25.51 -0.32
CA TYR A 52 -11.84 25.18 -1.74
C TYR A 52 -10.44 24.71 -2.15
N GLY A 53 -9.65 24.25 -1.19
CA GLY A 53 -8.35 23.65 -1.46
C GLY A 53 -8.48 22.39 -2.32
N GLU A 54 -7.46 22.10 -3.11
CA GLU A 54 -7.42 20.99 -4.07
C GLU A 54 -7.76 19.63 -3.45
N LYS A 55 -7.33 19.40 -2.20
CA LYS A 55 -7.61 18.21 -1.38
C LYS A 55 -9.09 18.01 -1.04
N ARG A 56 -9.92 19.04 -1.21
CA ARG A 56 -11.37 19.02 -0.92
C ARG A 56 -12.23 19.08 -2.18
N LYS A 57 -11.60 19.09 -3.37
CA LYS A 57 -12.33 18.99 -4.63
C LYS A 57 -13.01 17.63 -4.69
N PHE A 58 -14.23 17.60 -5.22
CA PHE A 58 -14.93 16.36 -5.52
C PHE A 58 -14.10 15.57 -6.55
N GLY A 59 -13.79 14.31 -6.26
CA GLY A 59 -12.87 13.50 -7.07
C GLY A 59 -11.38 13.69 -6.74
N PHE A 60 -11.04 14.33 -5.61
CA PHE A 60 -9.66 14.31 -5.13
C PHE A 60 -9.24 12.86 -4.76
N ILE A 61 -8.28 12.34 -5.52
CA ILE A 61 -7.64 11.06 -5.23
C ILE A 61 -6.54 11.35 -4.21
N GLU A 62 -6.64 10.69 -3.06
CA GLU A 62 -5.61 10.76 -2.01
C GLU A 62 -4.27 10.24 -2.55
N HIS A 63 -3.17 10.68 -1.94
CA HIS A 63 -1.84 10.24 -2.36
C HIS A 63 -1.74 8.71 -2.38
N GLU A 64 -1.08 8.21 -3.42
CA GLU A 64 -0.75 6.80 -3.56
C GLU A 64 0.04 6.32 -2.34
N LYS A 65 -0.25 5.09 -1.89
CA LYS A 65 0.49 4.49 -0.79
C LYS A 65 1.91 4.23 -1.26
N VAL A 66 2.86 4.84 -0.58
CA VAL A 66 4.29 4.66 -0.86
C VAL A 66 4.76 3.34 -0.25
N ASP A 67 5.71 2.70 -0.91
CA ASP A 67 6.36 1.50 -0.39
C ASP A 67 7.05 1.76 0.94
N MET A 68 6.85 0.84 1.87
CA MET A 68 7.44 0.89 3.20
C MET A 68 8.80 0.16 3.18
N PRO A 69 9.76 0.56 4.02
CA PRO A 69 11.04 -0.14 4.12
C PRO A 69 10.84 -1.64 4.48
N PRO A 70 11.62 -2.55 3.89
CA PRO A 70 11.47 -4.00 4.11
C PRO A 70 11.70 -4.41 5.58
N GLU A 71 12.49 -3.65 6.32
CA GLU A 71 12.71 -3.88 7.76
C GLU A 71 11.45 -3.72 8.60
N HIS A 72 10.49 -2.92 8.13
CA HIS A 72 9.24 -2.69 8.85
C HIS A 72 8.44 -3.99 9.02
N ILE A 73 8.23 -4.73 7.93
CA ILE A 73 7.49 -6.00 7.97
C ILE A 73 8.29 -7.09 8.69
N ARG A 74 9.61 -7.18 8.47
CA ARG A 74 10.50 -8.14 9.15
C ARG A 74 10.40 -8.00 10.67
N LYS A 75 10.48 -6.76 11.16
CA LYS A 75 10.32 -6.44 12.58
C LYS A 75 8.95 -6.82 13.11
N ILE A 76 7.86 -6.51 12.40
CA ILE A 76 6.50 -6.86 12.85
C ILE A 76 6.36 -8.37 13.03
N ILE A 77 6.82 -9.16 12.07
CA ILE A 77 6.74 -10.63 12.12
C ILE A 77 7.57 -11.18 13.28
N LYS A 78 8.81 -10.70 13.45
CA LYS A 78 9.70 -11.09 14.56
C LYS A 78 9.12 -10.72 15.93
N ASP A 79 8.51 -9.53 16.04
CA ASP A 79 7.90 -9.04 17.28
C ASP A 79 6.62 -9.81 17.66
N HIS A 80 5.82 -10.28 16.70
CA HIS A 80 4.60 -11.07 16.95
C HIS A 80 4.91 -12.54 17.24
N GLY A 81 5.91 -13.11 16.56
CA GLY A 81 6.37 -14.48 16.76
C GLY A 81 5.25 -15.51 16.71
N ASP A 82 5.20 -16.38 17.72
CA ASP A 82 4.21 -17.44 17.87
C ASP A 82 2.88 -16.97 18.52
N MET A 83 2.69 -15.67 18.74
CA MET A 83 1.53 -15.10 19.42
C MET A 83 1.31 -15.62 20.85
N SER A 84 2.32 -16.18 21.52
CA SER A 84 2.23 -16.63 22.92
C SER A 84 2.12 -15.45 23.90
N SER A 85 2.75 -14.32 23.57
CA SER A 85 2.76 -13.11 24.40
C SER A 85 1.36 -12.52 24.59
N LYS A 86 1.05 -12.11 25.83
CA LYS A 86 -0.22 -11.43 26.17
C LYS A 86 -0.35 -10.05 25.50
N LYS A 87 0.77 -9.44 25.06
CA LYS A 87 0.81 -8.12 24.41
C LYS A 87 -0.06 -8.08 23.16
N TYR A 88 0.00 -9.14 22.34
CA TYR A 88 -0.70 -9.22 21.03
C TYR A 88 -2.01 -10.00 21.10
N ARG A 89 -2.66 -10.05 22.27
CA ARG A 89 -3.93 -10.77 22.45
C ARG A 89 -5.04 -10.28 21.51
N HIS A 90 -5.06 -8.98 21.22
CA HIS A 90 -6.07 -8.36 20.36
C HIS A 90 -5.91 -8.78 18.90
N ASP A 91 -4.67 -9.02 18.46
CA ASP A 91 -4.35 -9.35 17.06
C ASP A 91 -4.63 -10.82 16.73
N LYS A 92 -4.72 -11.71 17.73
CA LYS A 92 -5.02 -13.15 17.52
C LYS A 92 -6.27 -13.40 16.67
N ARG A 93 -7.31 -12.58 16.85
CA ARG A 93 -8.55 -12.67 16.06
C ARG A 93 -8.29 -12.36 14.57
N ILE A 94 -7.40 -11.43 14.30
CA ILE A 94 -7.04 -11.00 12.94
C ILE A 94 -6.30 -12.12 12.22
N TYR A 95 -5.33 -12.76 12.88
CA TYR A 95 -4.61 -13.93 12.34
C TYR A 95 -5.56 -15.08 11.97
N LEU A 96 -6.53 -15.39 12.84
CA LEU A 96 -7.55 -16.39 12.54
C LEU A 96 -8.44 -15.99 11.35
N GLY A 97 -8.77 -14.71 11.21
CA GLY A 97 -9.52 -14.20 10.06
C GLY A 97 -8.73 -14.27 8.76
N ALA A 98 -7.41 -14.06 8.83
CA ALA A 98 -6.51 -14.10 7.69
C ALA A 98 -6.36 -15.51 7.09
N LEU A 99 -6.58 -16.57 7.89
CA LEU A 99 -6.52 -17.97 7.45
C LEU A 99 -7.38 -18.25 6.21
N LYS A 100 -8.52 -17.56 6.07
CA LYS A 100 -9.40 -17.64 4.89
C LYS A 100 -8.67 -17.33 3.57
N TYR A 101 -7.68 -16.45 3.61
CA TYR A 101 -6.98 -15.94 2.43
C TYR A 101 -5.62 -16.60 2.20
N VAL A 102 -5.20 -17.51 3.09
CA VAL A 102 -3.95 -18.27 2.95
C VAL A 102 -3.87 -19.01 1.61
N PRO A 103 -4.92 -19.66 1.07
CA PRO A 103 -4.83 -20.28 -0.25
C PRO A 103 -4.46 -19.30 -1.37
N HIS A 104 -4.92 -18.04 -1.28
CA HIS A 104 -4.58 -17.01 -2.26
C HIS A 104 -3.14 -16.51 -2.09
N ALA A 105 -2.67 -16.34 -0.85
CA ALA A 105 -1.29 -15.96 -0.57
C ALA A 105 -0.30 -17.04 -1.07
N VAL A 106 -0.62 -18.32 -0.82
CA VAL A 106 0.19 -19.46 -1.30
C VAL A 106 0.20 -19.52 -2.82
N LEU A 107 -0.94 -19.31 -3.48
CA LEU A 107 -1.01 -19.26 -4.95
C LEU A 107 -0.07 -18.18 -5.50
N LYS A 108 -0.17 -16.94 -5.01
CA LYS A 108 0.67 -15.83 -5.46
C LYS A 108 2.16 -16.04 -5.16
N LEU A 109 2.48 -16.71 -4.05
CA LEU A 109 3.85 -17.08 -3.70
C LEU A 109 4.43 -18.11 -4.67
N LEU A 110 3.68 -19.18 -4.96
CA LEU A 110 4.13 -20.25 -5.86
C LEU A 110 4.19 -19.81 -7.31
N GLU A 111 3.29 -18.92 -7.74
CA GLU A 111 3.29 -18.32 -9.07
C GLU A 111 4.60 -17.56 -9.34
N ASN A 112 5.17 -16.92 -8.33
CA ASN A 112 6.37 -16.10 -8.43
C ASN A 112 7.66 -16.83 -8.00
N MET A 113 7.69 -18.16 -8.02
CA MET A 113 8.91 -18.92 -7.72
C MET A 113 10.08 -18.49 -8.62
N PRO A 114 11.28 -18.24 -8.06
CA PRO A 114 12.46 -17.86 -8.84
C PRO A 114 12.80 -18.96 -9.84
N MET A 115 13.17 -18.55 -11.04
CA MET A 115 13.57 -19.49 -12.09
C MET A 115 15.00 -19.99 -11.85
N PRO A 116 15.40 -21.17 -12.34
CA PRO A 116 16.71 -21.76 -12.01
C PRO A 116 17.93 -20.95 -12.48
N TRP A 117 17.76 -20.07 -13.47
CA TRP A 117 18.80 -19.14 -13.96
C TRP A 117 18.87 -17.82 -13.18
N GLU A 118 17.97 -17.60 -12.22
CA GLU A 118 17.97 -16.45 -11.31
C GLU A 118 18.53 -16.86 -9.94
N GLN A 119 19.40 -16.03 -9.36
CA GLN A 119 19.92 -16.25 -8.00
C GLN A 119 18.93 -15.80 -6.94
N VAL A 120 18.42 -14.59 -7.09
CA VAL A 120 17.51 -13.94 -6.15
C VAL A 120 16.43 -13.24 -6.96
N ARG A 121 15.19 -13.33 -6.47
CA ARG A 121 14.06 -12.58 -7.02
C ARG A 121 13.45 -11.71 -5.94
N GLU A 122 13.49 -10.41 -6.14
CA GLU A 122 12.78 -9.45 -5.32
C GLU A 122 11.37 -9.26 -5.87
N VAL A 123 10.36 -9.39 -5.00
CA VAL A 123 8.95 -9.28 -5.40
C VAL A 123 8.25 -8.24 -4.53
N PRO A 124 7.36 -7.40 -5.11
CA PRO A 124 6.57 -6.47 -4.33
C PRO A 124 5.58 -7.25 -3.47
N VAL A 125 5.50 -6.87 -2.19
CA VAL A 125 4.63 -7.55 -1.21
C VAL A 125 3.58 -6.61 -0.65
N LEU A 126 2.35 -7.10 -0.57
CA LEU A 126 1.25 -6.46 0.14
C LEU A 126 1.01 -7.20 1.45
N TYR A 127 1.24 -6.53 2.57
CA TYR A 127 1.13 -7.14 3.90
C TYR A 127 0.08 -6.47 4.77
N HIS A 128 -0.49 -7.25 5.68
CA HIS A 128 -1.37 -6.71 6.71
C HIS A 128 -0.56 -5.94 7.77
N ILE A 129 -1.08 -4.82 8.28
CA ILE A 129 -0.37 -3.95 9.25
C ILE A 129 0.10 -4.66 10.54
N THR A 130 -0.53 -5.79 10.90
CA THR A 130 -0.16 -6.62 12.07
C THR A 130 0.73 -7.82 11.70
N GLY A 131 1.12 -7.98 10.43
CA GLY A 131 1.87 -9.15 9.94
C GLY A 131 1.04 -10.43 9.80
N ALA A 132 -0.29 -10.35 9.89
CA ALA A 132 -1.18 -11.52 9.88
C ALA A 132 -1.14 -12.33 8.58
N ILE A 133 -0.89 -11.68 7.45
CA ILE A 133 -0.75 -12.30 6.13
C ILE A 133 0.02 -11.37 5.21
N THR A 134 0.74 -11.97 4.27
CA THR A 134 1.52 -11.29 3.23
C THR A 134 1.17 -11.91 1.88
N PHE A 135 0.88 -11.07 0.89
CA PHE A 135 0.63 -11.44 -0.48
C PHE A 135 1.77 -10.95 -1.36
N VAL A 136 2.18 -11.74 -2.33
CA VAL A 136 3.01 -11.26 -3.43
C VAL A 136 2.09 -10.51 -4.40
N ASN A 137 2.37 -9.22 -4.63
CA ASN A 137 1.54 -8.33 -5.45
C ASN A 137 2.11 -8.19 -6.87
N GLU A 138 2.39 -9.32 -7.50
CA GLU A 138 2.96 -9.37 -8.84
C GLU A 138 2.39 -10.53 -9.65
N ILE A 139 2.20 -10.32 -10.95
CA ILE A 139 1.91 -11.35 -11.94
C ILE A 139 3.18 -11.51 -12.79
N PRO A 140 3.78 -12.70 -12.87
CA PRO A 140 5.01 -12.93 -13.63
C PRO A 140 4.70 -12.97 -15.13
N TRP A 141 4.90 -11.85 -15.81
CA TRP A 141 4.82 -11.77 -17.26
C TRP A 141 6.15 -12.21 -17.86
N VAL A 142 6.09 -13.12 -18.84
CA VAL A 142 7.27 -13.64 -19.53
C VAL A 142 7.11 -13.50 -21.04
N ILE A 143 8.22 -13.22 -21.74
CA ILE A 143 8.26 -13.26 -23.20
C ILE A 143 8.34 -14.72 -23.64
N GLU A 144 7.27 -15.25 -24.24
CA GLU A 144 7.14 -16.67 -24.61
C GLU A 144 8.38 -17.26 -25.32
N PRO A 145 8.91 -16.70 -26.43
CA PRO A 145 10.06 -17.27 -27.11
C PRO A 145 11.33 -17.30 -26.26
N VAL A 146 11.55 -16.26 -25.42
CA VAL A 146 12.70 -16.20 -24.51
C VAL A 146 12.56 -17.24 -23.42
N TYR A 147 11.36 -17.37 -22.84
CA TYR A 147 11.08 -18.33 -21.78
C TYR A 147 11.31 -19.77 -22.24
N ILE A 148 10.85 -20.12 -23.45
CA ILE A 148 11.09 -21.46 -24.02
C ILE A 148 12.59 -21.69 -24.24
N ALA A 149 13.32 -20.69 -24.76
CA ALA A 149 14.76 -20.79 -24.97
C ALA A 149 15.52 -20.97 -23.65
N GLN A 150 15.21 -20.18 -22.62
CA GLN A 150 15.79 -20.29 -21.28
C GLN A 150 15.61 -21.70 -20.70
N TRP A 151 14.39 -22.26 -20.76
CA TRP A 151 14.15 -23.64 -20.32
C TRP A 151 14.90 -24.68 -21.15
N GLY A 152 15.10 -24.44 -22.44
CA GLY A 152 15.93 -25.28 -23.30
C GLY A 152 17.40 -25.33 -22.86
N THR A 153 17.92 -24.24 -22.29
CA THR A 153 19.31 -24.18 -21.79
C THR A 153 19.52 -24.90 -20.48
N ILE A 154 18.47 -25.13 -19.68
CA ILE A 154 18.61 -25.84 -18.40
C ILE A 154 18.89 -27.31 -18.65
N ARG A 155 20.10 -27.75 -18.33
CA ARG A 155 20.51 -29.16 -18.33
C ARG A 155 20.92 -29.54 -16.91
N HIS A 156 20.33 -30.63 -16.40
CA HIS A 156 20.65 -31.30 -15.13
C HIS A 156 20.01 -30.69 -13.86
N PHE A 157 19.10 -31.45 -13.23
CA PHE A 157 18.58 -31.17 -11.89
C PHE A 157 19.17 -32.14 -10.88
N LYS A 158 19.81 -31.61 -9.83
CA LYS A 158 20.22 -32.41 -8.67
C LYS A 158 19.00 -32.74 -7.82
N ARG A 159 18.77 -34.03 -7.56
CA ARG A 159 17.64 -34.46 -6.72
C ARG A 159 17.93 -34.16 -5.25
N MET A 160 17.07 -33.34 -4.63
CA MET A 160 17.07 -33.14 -3.18
C MET A 160 16.41 -34.31 -2.44
N ARG A 161 16.74 -34.45 -1.16
CA ARG A 161 16.01 -35.32 -0.23
C ARG A 161 14.86 -34.51 0.38
N PHE A 162 13.71 -35.17 0.54
CA PHE A 162 12.52 -34.57 1.13
C PHE A 162 12.14 -35.36 2.40
N PRO A 163 11.69 -34.69 3.48
CA PRO A 163 11.66 -33.23 3.66
C PRO A 163 13.07 -32.66 3.88
N PRO A 164 13.32 -31.38 3.51
CA PRO A 164 14.62 -30.75 3.71
C PRO A 164 14.92 -30.37 5.16
N PHE A 165 13.88 -30.17 5.99
CA PHE A 165 13.98 -29.83 7.41
C PHE A 165 13.25 -30.88 8.26
N ASP A 166 13.66 -31.03 9.51
CA ASP A 166 13.00 -31.89 10.49
C ASP A 166 11.74 -31.19 11.07
N ASP A 167 10.74 -31.95 11.48
CA ASP A 167 9.45 -31.41 11.95
C ASP A 167 9.57 -30.63 13.28
N GLU A 168 10.61 -30.92 14.07
CA GLU A 168 10.88 -30.28 15.36
C GLU A 168 11.73 -28.99 15.22
N GLU A 169 12.29 -28.73 14.04
CA GLU A 169 13.10 -27.52 13.81
C GLU A 169 12.19 -26.31 13.54
N PRO A 170 12.31 -25.21 14.30
CA PRO A 170 11.55 -24.01 14.03
C PRO A 170 11.97 -23.39 12.69
N PRO A 171 11.07 -22.66 12.00
CA PRO A 171 11.42 -21.95 10.77
C PRO A 171 12.61 -21.00 10.98
N LEU A 172 13.57 -21.07 10.05
CA LEU A 172 14.79 -20.25 10.08
C LEU A 172 14.46 -18.77 9.81
N ASP A 173 15.03 -17.86 10.61
CA ASP A 173 14.88 -16.42 10.39
C ASP A 173 15.72 -15.95 9.20
N TYR A 174 15.09 -15.24 8.26
CA TYR A 174 15.75 -14.74 7.05
C TYR A 174 16.81 -13.68 7.37
N GLY A 175 16.52 -12.76 8.30
CA GLY A 175 17.41 -11.65 8.64
C GLY A 175 18.74 -12.11 9.25
N ASP A 176 18.68 -13.10 10.14
CA ASP A 176 19.86 -13.55 10.89
C ASP A 176 20.69 -14.60 10.12
N ASN A 177 20.07 -15.37 9.19
CA ASN A 177 20.73 -16.55 8.60
C ASN A 177 20.88 -16.53 7.08
N ILE A 178 20.10 -15.72 6.35
CA ILE A 178 20.05 -15.77 4.89
C ILE A 178 20.53 -14.45 4.27
N LEU A 179 20.20 -13.30 4.87
CA LEU A 179 20.45 -11.98 4.29
C LEU A 179 21.93 -11.71 3.95
N ASP A 180 22.85 -12.15 4.82
CA ASP A 180 24.29 -11.90 4.67
C ASP A 180 25.02 -13.03 3.92
N VAL A 181 24.31 -14.06 3.48
CA VAL A 181 24.90 -15.22 2.79
C VAL A 181 24.80 -14.99 1.28
N GLU A 182 25.95 -14.98 0.62
CA GLU A 182 26.00 -14.86 -0.85
C GLU A 182 25.31 -16.07 -1.49
N PRO A 183 24.33 -15.85 -2.40
CA PRO A 183 23.62 -16.93 -3.05
C PRO A 183 24.57 -17.75 -3.92
N LEU A 184 24.24 -19.02 -4.09
CA LEU A 184 24.95 -19.88 -5.03
C LEU A 184 24.74 -19.38 -6.46
N GLU A 185 25.71 -19.68 -7.31
CA GLU A 185 25.63 -19.37 -8.74
C GLU A 185 24.40 -20.03 -9.37
N ALA A 186 23.71 -19.26 -10.21
CA ALA A 186 22.53 -19.74 -10.89
C ALA A 186 22.89 -20.71 -12.02
N ILE A 187 21.92 -21.49 -12.48
CA ILE A 187 22.13 -22.39 -13.60
C ILE A 187 22.07 -21.57 -14.89
N GLN A 188 23.25 -21.21 -15.41
CA GLN A 188 23.41 -20.49 -16.67
C GLN A 188 24.32 -21.29 -17.60
N MET A 189 23.97 -21.32 -18.88
CA MET A 189 24.84 -21.85 -19.92
C MET A 189 25.83 -20.76 -20.32
N GLU A 190 27.08 -21.12 -20.59
CA GLU A 190 28.03 -20.21 -21.19
C GLU A 190 27.57 -19.88 -22.62
N LEU A 191 27.23 -18.62 -22.87
CA LEU A 191 26.88 -18.10 -24.19
C LEU A 191 28.14 -17.65 -24.93
N GLU A 192 28.14 -17.76 -26.26
CA GLU A 192 29.27 -17.30 -27.08
C GLU A 192 29.05 -15.85 -27.54
N GLU A 193 30.01 -14.97 -27.28
CA GLU A 193 29.88 -13.53 -27.55
C GLU A 193 29.65 -13.20 -29.04
N ASP A 194 30.24 -13.98 -29.95
CA ASP A 194 30.14 -13.76 -31.40
C ASP A 194 28.84 -14.33 -32.01
N GLU A 195 28.41 -15.53 -31.60
CA GLU A 195 27.23 -16.21 -32.15
C GLU A 195 25.92 -15.76 -31.49
N ASP A 196 25.94 -15.54 -30.17
CA ASP A 196 24.78 -15.19 -29.35
C ASP A 196 24.69 -13.69 -29.03
N ALA A 197 25.46 -12.85 -29.74
CA ALA A 197 25.57 -11.40 -29.52
C ALA A 197 24.22 -10.69 -29.33
N ALA A 198 23.16 -11.14 -30.01
CA ALA A 198 21.83 -10.53 -29.96
C ALA A 198 21.12 -10.71 -28.59
N VAL A 199 21.46 -11.75 -27.83
CA VAL A 199 20.83 -12.11 -26.55
C VAL A 199 21.79 -12.08 -25.37
N PHE A 200 23.10 -12.10 -25.63
CA PHE A 200 24.19 -12.24 -24.66
C PHE A 200 24.02 -11.41 -23.37
N GLU A 201 23.64 -10.14 -23.50
CA GLU A 201 23.56 -9.21 -22.36
C GLU A 201 22.34 -9.41 -21.45
N TRP A 202 21.21 -9.87 -21.99
CA TRP A 202 19.91 -9.81 -21.30
C TRP A 202 19.21 -11.17 -21.15
N PHE A 203 19.77 -12.23 -21.76
CA PHE A 203 19.09 -13.53 -21.87
C PHE A 203 18.72 -14.16 -20.52
N TYR A 204 19.50 -13.93 -19.47
CA TYR A 204 19.25 -14.48 -18.13
C TYR A 204 18.69 -13.48 -17.11
N ASP A 205 18.29 -12.29 -17.56
CA ASP A 205 17.65 -11.29 -16.71
C ASP A 205 16.26 -11.74 -16.24
N HIS A 206 15.85 -11.24 -15.07
CA HIS A 206 14.52 -11.51 -14.53
C HIS A 206 13.39 -11.03 -15.45
N LYS A 207 13.55 -9.82 -16.02
CA LYS A 207 12.62 -9.20 -16.97
C LYS A 207 13.38 -8.68 -18.19
N PRO A 208 13.70 -9.56 -19.16
CA PRO A 208 14.54 -9.20 -20.29
C PRO A 208 13.92 -8.06 -21.10
N LEU A 209 14.76 -7.15 -21.59
CA LEU A 209 14.39 -6.04 -22.49
C LEU A 209 13.41 -5.02 -21.89
N THR A 210 13.28 -4.97 -20.57
CA THR A 210 12.50 -3.93 -19.91
C THR A 210 13.30 -2.63 -19.90
N VAL A 211 12.81 -1.60 -20.60
CA VAL A 211 13.42 -0.27 -20.53
C VAL A 211 13.02 0.38 -19.21
N GLU A 212 13.97 0.58 -18.29
CA GLU A 212 13.77 1.45 -17.14
C GLU A 212 13.66 2.91 -17.61
N VAL A 213 12.43 3.40 -17.76
CA VAL A 213 12.21 4.84 -17.90
C VAL A 213 12.27 5.42 -16.49
N GLU A 214 13.33 6.18 -16.17
CA GLU A 214 13.71 6.77 -14.85
C GLU A 214 12.60 7.51 -14.05
N PHE A 215 11.37 7.64 -14.57
CA PHE A 215 10.34 8.52 -14.00
C PHE A 215 8.97 7.90 -13.72
N THR A 216 8.78 6.59 -13.85
CA THR A 216 7.49 5.96 -13.50
C THR A 216 7.68 4.62 -12.79
N ASN A 217 7.31 4.57 -11.51
CA ASN A 217 7.21 3.37 -10.65
C ASN A 217 6.15 2.34 -11.12
N ASN A 218 5.76 2.37 -12.39
CA ASN A 218 4.87 1.41 -13.02
C ASN A 218 5.50 0.98 -14.35
N VAL A 219 6.47 0.07 -14.27
CA VAL A 219 6.96 -0.70 -15.42
C VAL A 219 5.83 -1.66 -15.82
N ASN A 220 4.87 -1.15 -16.59
CA ASN A 220 3.92 -1.99 -17.28
C ASN A 220 4.70 -2.74 -18.36
N PHE A 221 4.71 -4.07 -18.27
CA PHE A 221 5.26 -4.93 -19.31
C PHE A 221 4.48 -4.70 -20.61
N ILE A 222 5.09 -4.00 -21.57
CA ILE A 222 4.52 -3.76 -22.89
C ILE A 222 4.81 -5.00 -23.74
N PRO A 223 3.80 -5.65 -24.36
CA PRO A 223 4.04 -6.84 -25.16
C PRO A 223 4.99 -6.53 -26.32
N PHE A 224 6.06 -7.31 -26.41
CA PHE A 224 7.08 -7.19 -27.45
C PHE A 224 6.48 -7.47 -28.84
N GLY A 225 6.64 -6.52 -29.77
CA GLY A 225 6.53 -6.78 -31.21
C GLY A 225 7.92 -7.17 -31.71
N THR A 226 8.14 -8.44 -32.04
CA THR A 226 9.42 -8.88 -32.57
C THR A 226 9.66 -8.23 -33.94
N SER A 227 10.72 -7.43 -34.05
CA SER A 227 11.23 -7.00 -35.34
C SER A 227 11.98 -8.18 -35.95
N THR A 228 11.38 -8.81 -36.96
CA THR A 228 12.04 -9.86 -37.76
C THR A 228 13.28 -9.27 -38.42
N THR A 229 14.46 -9.68 -37.96
CA THR A 229 15.69 -9.49 -38.72
C THR A 229 15.75 -10.61 -39.77
N ILE A 230 15.91 -10.20 -41.03
CA ILE A 230 15.99 -11.04 -42.24
C ILE A 230 17.36 -11.70 -42.31
#